data_AF-E0IFI8-F1
#
_entry.id   AF-E0IFI8-F1
#
_cell.length_a   1.000
_cell.length_b   1.000
_cell.length_c   1.000
_cell.angle_alpha   90.00
_cell.angle_beta   90.00
_cell.angle_gamma   90.00
#
_symmetry.space_group_name_H-M   'P 1'
#
loop_
_entity.id
_entity.type
_entity.pdbx_description
1 polymer ?
#
loop_
_entity_poly.entity_id
_entity_poly.type
_entity_poly.pdbx_seq_one_letter_code
_entity_poly.pdbx_strand_id
1 'polypeptide(L)'
;MMPLQRVKPVAASQGGSPRIVRSVRSLRSERSPRSQRRPLRAAVPKDNARRKRKAAAAAPARRRRTVRRRTSNGLHAAIRPQLIAVAEQLPSSTDAASPAAVFPLDARPIIGENGVEDPIADAVYEAGEHWLEKAIPANMLLPNIELRDVIAAGVEKLLPAAIPLLDTETVYHELEAAIRDSQPYSVIRIGDGELMALAQDVVYPADFILKEAPFLPYAGVNPPDLSARDLLARAVSSANIVGVPLSRRNYFQPLLYPVLRAHGISVHQLRLTSSTINYSLFQSGLLEPLLRGKRLLLIGNTCPSLANVLHGLGYIVSGIIAPVRGIADIERVMAETRAAQFDLALVAAGIPATVIAWRIAEELGKVALDFGHMADAIVKGQIQLSP
;
A
#
# COMPACT_ATOMS: atom_id res chain seq x y z
N MET A 1 -46.96 -44.27 -11.57
CA MET A 1 -48.30 -44.27 -10.95
C MET A 1 -48.32 -45.31 -9.84
N MET A 2 -48.54 -44.85 -8.59
CA MET A 2 -48.99 -45.56 -7.37
C MET A 2 -48.17 -46.75 -6.81
N PRO A 3 -48.13 -46.98 -5.47
CA PRO A 3 -48.13 -46.03 -4.36
C PRO A 3 -47.16 -46.38 -3.19
N LEU A 4 -47.11 -45.42 -2.26
CA LEU A 4 -46.45 -45.36 -0.96
C LEU A 4 -46.76 -46.52 0.00
N GLN A 5 -45.80 -46.84 0.88
CA GLN A 5 -46.09 -47.11 2.30
C GLN A 5 -45.05 -46.45 3.24
N ARG A 6 -45.58 -45.66 4.18
CA ARG A 6 -44.91 -44.97 5.28
C ARG A 6 -44.78 -45.92 6.47
N VAL A 7 -43.64 -45.94 7.14
CA VAL A 7 -43.50 -46.47 8.51
C VAL A 7 -43.24 -45.30 9.47
N LYS A 8 -44.01 -45.28 10.57
CA LYS A 8 -44.05 -44.27 11.63
C LYS A 8 -42.82 -44.33 12.56
N PRO A 9 -42.50 -43.24 13.27
CA PRO A 9 -41.42 -43.18 14.25
C PRO A 9 -41.86 -43.69 15.64
N VAL A 10 -40.91 -44.29 16.37
CA VAL A 10 -41.02 -44.66 17.79
C VAL A 10 -40.49 -43.52 18.66
N ALA A 11 -41.21 -43.25 19.76
CA ALA A 11 -40.94 -42.21 20.72
C ALA A 11 -40.22 -42.72 21.99
N ALA A 12 -39.59 -41.77 22.69
CA ALA A 12 -39.45 -41.63 24.14
C ALA A 12 -38.30 -42.32 24.91
N SER A 13 -37.40 -41.49 25.45
CA SER A 13 -36.86 -41.53 26.83
C SER A 13 -36.18 -40.17 27.11
N GLN A 14 -36.78 -39.22 27.84
CA GLN A 14 -36.82 -39.04 29.31
C GLN A 14 -35.46 -38.90 30.03
N GLY A 15 -35.31 -37.79 30.75
CA GLY A 15 -34.31 -37.51 31.80
C GLY A 15 -33.38 -36.35 31.44
N GLY A 16 -33.25 -35.24 32.16
CA GLY A 16 -33.87 -34.75 33.40
C GLY A 16 -33.23 -33.38 33.71
N SER A 17 -34.04 -32.38 34.07
CA SER A 17 -33.58 -31.09 34.58
C SER A 17 -33.74 -31.04 36.11
N PRO A 18 -32.87 -30.33 36.85
CA PRO A 18 -33.23 -29.80 38.15
C PRO A 18 -33.52 -28.29 38.08
N ARG A 19 -34.68 -27.92 38.61
CA ARG A 19 -35.07 -26.58 39.07
C ARG A 19 -34.67 -26.40 40.54
N ILE A 20 -34.11 -25.26 40.91
CA ILE A 20 -34.26 -24.60 42.23
C ILE A 20 -34.30 -23.07 41.95
N VAL A 21 -35.47 -22.43 41.90
CA VAL A 21 -36.25 -21.73 42.96
C VAL A 21 -35.69 -20.35 43.35
N ARG A 22 -36.61 -19.38 43.27
CA ARG A 22 -36.58 -17.93 43.52
C ARG A 22 -36.13 -17.51 44.93
N SER A 23 -35.64 -16.27 45.06
CA SER A 23 -36.17 -15.35 46.08
C SER A 23 -36.16 -13.89 45.60
N VAL A 24 -37.13 -13.14 46.12
CA VAL A 24 -37.53 -11.77 45.79
C VAL A 24 -37.51 -10.96 47.09
N ARG A 25 -37.05 -9.71 47.06
CA ARG A 25 -37.49 -8.49 47.81
C ARG A 25 -36.28 -7.57 48.04
N SER A 26 -36.22 -6.38 47.45
CA SER A 26 -36.94 -5.12 47.75
C SER A 26 -36.46 -4.41 49.02
N LEU A 27 -36.05 -3.14 48.87
CA LEU A 27 -36.35 -1.93 49.68
C LEU A 27 -35.46 -0.80 49.07
N ARG A 28 -35.99 0.24 48.42
CA ARG A 28 -36.48 1.53 48.99
C ARG A 28 -35.48 2.08 50.03
N SER A 29 -34.96 3.30 49.98
CA SER A 29 -35.56 4.64 49.78
C SER A 29 -34.39 5.64 50.01
N GLU A 30 -34.15 6.74 49.29
CA GLU A 30 -34.88 8.01 49.24
C GLU A 30 -33.87 9.18 49.46
N ARG A 31 -34.25 10.36 48.94
CA ARG A 31 -33.79 11.73 49.25
C ARG A 31 -32.56 12.26 48.51
N SER A 32 -32.52 13.49 48.01
CA SER A 32 -33.48 14.45 47.43
C SER A 32 -32.59 15.63 47.00
N PRO A 33 -32.82 16.29 45.85
CA PRO A 33 -32.13 17.51 45.47
C PRO A 33 -32.87 18.75 46.04
N ARG A 34 -32.11 19.67 46.63
CA ARG A 34 -32.49 21.06 46.97
C ARG A 34 -31.38 21.94 46.39
N SER A 35 -31.59 23.13 45.82
CA SER A 35 -32.79 23.96 45.68
C SER A 35 -32.47 25.14 44.74
N GLN A 36 -33.45 25.45 43.87
CA GLN A 36 -33.99 26.79 43.56
C GLN A 36 -33.03 28.01 43.41
N ARG A 37 -33.08 28.69 42.25
CA ARG A 37 -33.85 29.93 41.99
C ARG A 37 -33.44 30.61 40.66
N ARG A 38 -34.45 30.86 39.81
CA ARG A 38 -34.51 31.81 38.66
C ARG A 38 -34.85 33.24 39.20
N PRO A 39 -35.03 34.33 38.41
CA PRO A 39 -34.63 34.69 37.02
C PRO A 39 -34.19 36.19 36.81
N LEU A 40 -33.85 36.53 35.55
CA LEU A 40 -34.02 37.82 34.80
C LEU A 40 -33.44 39.16 35.33
N ARG A 41 -32.58 39.81 34.52
CA ARG A 41 -32.83 41.16 33.94
C ARG A 41 -31.74 41.62 32.95
N ALA A 42 -32.21 42.33 31.93
CA ALA A 42 -31.45 43.04 30.90
C ALA A 42 -30.85 44.35 31.40
N ALA A 43 -29.75 44.81 30.78
CA ALA A 43 -29.50 46.23 30.47
C ALA A 43 -28.24 46.39 29.59
N VAL A 44 -28.44 47.04 28.45
CA VAL A 44 -27.42 47.75 27.65
C VAL A 44 -27.34 49.19 28.19
N PRO A 45 -26.15 49.82 28.26
CA PRO A 45 -25.84 51.00 27.42
C PRO A 45 -24.38 50.96 26.91
N LYS A 46 -24.09 51.13 25.61
CA LYS A 46 -24.01 52.36 24.78
C LYS A 46 -22.86 53.33 25.09
N ASP A 47 -22.15 53.62 23.99
CA ASP A 47 -21.45 54.85 23.58
C ASP A 47 -20.08 55.22 24.21
N ASN A 48 -19.04 55.16 23.38
CA ASN A 48 -18.44 56.33 22.71
C ASN A 48 -17.25 55.87 21.85
N ALA A 49 -17.33 55.92 20.52
CA ALA A 49 -17.09 57.11 19.68
C ALA A 49 -15.65 57.65 19.78
N ARG A 50 -14.84 57.43 18.73
CA ARG A 50 -14.47 58.48 17.74
C ARG A 50 -13.23 58.12 16.93
N ARG A 51 -13.39 58.33 15.61
CA ARG A 51 -12.47 59.00 14.65
C ARG A 51 -11.23 58.18 14.25
N LYS A 52 -10.76 58.20 13.00
CA LYS A 52 -11.05 59.04 11.82
C LYS A 52 -10.28 58.43 10.63
N ARG A 53 -10.92 58.45 9.43
CA ARG A 53 -10.36 58.83 8.10
C ARG A 53 -9.20 57.97 7.54
N LYS A 54 -9.04 57.71 6.24
CA LYS A 54 -9.53 58.26 4.96
C LYS A 54 -9.12 57.22 3.89
N ALA A 55 -9.96 56.89 2.90
CA ALA A 55 -9.83 57.32 1.48
C ALA A 55 -8.52 56.86 0.79
N ALA A 56 -8.45 56.33 -0.43
CA ALA A 56 -9.41 56.08 -1.50
C ALA A 56 -8.67 55.28 -2.61
N ALA A 57 -9.45 54.69 -3.51
CA ALA A 57 -9.24 54.50 -4.96
C ALA A 57 -7.86 54.04 -5.51
N ALA A 58 -7.90 52.99 -6.33
CA ALA A 58 -7.67 53.06 -7.79
C ALA A 58 -7.03 51.76 -8.32
N ALA A 59 -7.75 51.08 -9.22
CA ALA A 59 -7.12 50.25 -10.25
C ALA A 59 -6.42 51.16 -11.27
N PRO A 60 -5.46 50.67 -12.09
CA PRO A 60 -5.89 50.12 -13.39
C PRO A 60 -5.00 49.04 -14.06
N ALA A 61 -5.65 48.36 -15.02
CA ALA A 61 -5.19 47.96 -16.37
C ALA A 61 -4.06 46.93 -16.62
N ARG A 62 -4.51 45.78 -17.17
CA ARG A 62 -4.10 45.09 -18.42
C ARG A 62 -2.67 45.32 -18.96
N ARG A 63 -1.96 44.20 -19.19
CA ARG A 63 -1.25 43.97 -20.47
C ARG A 63 -1.12 42.48 -20.81
N ARG A 64 -1.81 42.09 -21.89
CA ARG A 64 -1.57 40.88 -22.69
C ARG A 64 -0.14 40.91 -23.24
N ARG A 65 0.57 39.79 -23.22
CA ARG A 65 1.73 39.58 -24.10
C ARG A 65 1.66 38.21 -24.77
N THR A 66 1.99 38.29 -26.04
CA THR A 66 1.74 37.38 -27.16
C THR A 66 2.73 36.25 -27.26
N VAL A 67 2.19 35.10 -27.68
CA VAL A 67 2.86 33.97 -28.33
C VAL A 67 3.83 34.45 -29.41
N ARG A 68 5.07 33.94 -29.41
CA ARG A 68 5.95 33.99 -30.56
C ARG A 68 6.65 32.64 -30.76
N ARG A 69 6.13 31.92 -31.75
CA ARG A 69 6.74 30.80 -32.46
C ARG A 69 8.13 31.22 -32.96
N ARG A 70 9.17 30.44 -32.65
CA ARG A 70 10.43 30.44 -33.40
C ARG A 70 10.82 29.00 -33.69
N THR A 71 10.76 28.70 -34.97
CA THR A 71 11.35 27.56 -35.66
C THR A 71 12.88 27.74 -35.71
N SER A 72 13.62 26.68 -35.40
CA SER A 72 15.01 26.52 -35.85
C SER A 72 15.26 25.05 -36.18
N ASN A 73 15.42 24.79 -37.47
CA ASN A 73 16.02 23.59 -38.05
C ASN A 73 17.54 23.65 -37.87
N GLY A 74 18.18 22.48 -37.72
CA GLY A 74 19.62 22.23 -37.86
C GLY A 74 20.09 21.16 -36.86
N LEU A 75 20.07 19.87 -37.19
CA LEU A 75 21.09 19.05 -37.88
C LEU A 75 22.30 18.64 -37.00
N HIS A 76 22.54 17.31 -36.98
CA HIS A 76 23.66 16.54 -36.39
C HIS A 76 23.66 16.44 -34.84
N ALA A 77 23.80 15.28 -34.18
CA ALA A 77 24.41 14.01 -34.56
C ALA A 77 23.77 12.83 -33.82
N ALA A 78 23.80 11.66 -34.46
CA ALA A 78 23.43 10.38 -33.88
C ALA A 78 24.37 10.01 -32.71
N ILE A 79 23.80 9.77 -31.53
CA ILE A 79 24.47 9.08 -30.43
C ILE A 79 23.71 7.77 -30.20
N ARG A 80 24.30 6.67 -30.68
CA ARG A 80 23.95 5.31 -30.30
C ARG A 80 24.22 5.12 -28.80
N PRO A 81 23.26 4.69 -27.98
CA PRO A 81 23.59 4.12 -26.68
C PRO A 81 24.27 2.78 -26.92
N GLN A 82 25.53 2.65 -26.48
CA GLN A 82 26.20 1.36 -26.38
C GLN A 82 25.53 0.57 -25.26
N LEU A 83 24.94 -0.58 -25.63
CA LEU A 83 24.60 -1.64 -24.70
C LEU A 83 25.91 -2.17 -24.09
N ILE A 84 26.19 -1.79 -22.86
CA ILE A 84 27.21 -2.44 -22.05
C ILE A 84 26.51 -3.62 -21.37
N ALA A 85 26.84 -4.82 -21.82
CA ALA A 85 26.54 -6.05 -21.11
C ALA A 85 27.41 -6.10 -19.85
N VAL A 86 26.78 -6.11 -18.68
CA VAL A 86 27.43 -6.54 -17.43
C VAL A 86 26.57 -7.68 -16.87
N ALA A 87 26.99 -8.89 -17.21
CA ALA A 87 26.54 -10.09 -16.54
C ALA A 87 27.31 -10.24 -15.21
N GLU A 88 26.60 -10.79 -14.22
CA GLU A 88 27.13 -11.55 -13.07
C GLU A 88 27.78 -10.79 -11.89
N GLN A 89 26.97 -10.54 -10.85
CA GLN A 89 27.00 -11.27 -9.56
C GLN A 89 26.34 -10.42 -8.45
N LEU A 90 25.03 -10.61 -8.27
CA LEU A 90 24.29 -10.15 -7.09
C LEU A 90 24.30 -11.28 -6.04
N PRO A 91 24.53 -10.98 -4.75
CA PRO A 91 24.49 -12.00 -3.70
C PRO A 91 23.04 -12.45 -3.47
N SER A 92 22.89 -13.77 -3.34
CA SER A 92 21.65 -14.48 -3.07
C SER A 92 21.00 -14.07 -1.75
N SER A 93 19.85 -13.42 -1.85
CA SER A 93 18.81 -13.49 -0.82
C SER A 93 17.45 -13.24 -1.49
N THR A 94 16.69 -14.32 -1.66
CA THR A 94 15.22 -14.39 -1.80
C THR A 94 14.50 -13.20 -2.47
N ASP A 95 14.13 -13.44 -3.73
CA ASP A 95 12.98 -12.83 -4.43
C ASP A 95 12.89 -11.30 -4.47
N ALA A 96 13.86 -10.69 -5.16
CA ALA A 96 13.59 -9.46 -5.88
C ALA A 96 12.71 -9.78 -7.10
N ALA A 97 11.48 -9.28 -7.10
CA ALA A 97 10.54 -9.41 -8.20
C ALA A 97 11.20 -8.99 -9.52
N SER A 98 11.27 -9.91 -10.48
CA SER A 98 11.59 -9.59 -11.87
C SER A 98 10.65 -8.50 -12.38
N PRO A 99 11.15 -7.51 -13.14
CA PRO A 99 10.26 -6.59 -13.84
C PRO A 99 9.33 -7.40 -14.74
N ALA A 100 8.06 -7.00 -14.78
CA ALA A 100 7.03 -7.65 -15.60
C ALA A 100 7.57 -7.82 -17.03
N ALA A 101 7.90 -9.06 -17.39
CA ALA A 101 8.27 -9.40 -18.74
C ALA A 101 7.07 -9.08 -19.62
N VAL A 102 7.21 -8.06 -20.46
CA VAL A 102 6.37 -7.91 -21.64
C VAL A 102 6.68 -9.13 -22.50
N PHE A 103 5.84 -10.17 -22.43
CA PHE A 103 5.97 -11.32 -23.31
C PHE A 103 5.80 -10.80 -24.74
N PRO A 104 6.82 -10.92 -25.61
CA PRO A 104 6.63 -10.68 -27.04
C PRO A 104 5.58 -11.68 -27.53
N LEU A 105 4.56 -11.20 -28.25
CA LEU A 105 3.54 -12.03 -28.89
C LEU A 105 4.11 -13.00 -29.94
N ASP A 106 5.41 -12.91 -30.24
CA ASP A 106 6.13 -13.79 -31.15
C ASP A 106 7.38 -14.36 -30.48
N ALA A 107 7.25 -15.48 -29.77
CA ALA A 107 8.38 -16.34 -29.43
C ALA A 107 7.99 -17.81 -29.65
N ARG A 108 8.76 -18.46 -30.52
CA ARG A 108 8.76 -19.90 -30.82
C ARG A 108 9.05 -20.74 -29.54
N PRO A 109 8.92 -22.09 -29.58
CA PRO A 109 8.86 -22.91 -28.37
C PRO A 109 10.02 -22.62 -27.43
N ILE A 110 9.75 -22.72 -26.12
CA ILE A 110 10.72 -22.53 -25.05
C ILE A 110 11.73 -23.69 -25.10
N ILE A 111 12.67 -23.60 -26.03
CA ILE A 111 13.92 -24.35 -25.98
C ILE A 111 14.81 -23.51 -25.05
N GLY A 112 15.16 -24.04 -23.88
CA GLY A 112 16.05 -23.34 -22.94
C GLY A 112 17.35 -22.89 -23.63
N GLU A 113 18.05 -21.90 -23.08
CA GLU A 113 19.26 -21.28 -23.67
C GLU A 113 20.36 -22.28 -24.10
N ASN A 114 20.26 -23.55 -23.68
CA ASN A 114 21.19 -24.64 -23.99
C ASN A 114 20.58 -25.83 -24.76
N GLY A 115 19.36 -25.74 -25.30
CA GLY A 115 18.73 -26.89 -25.98
C GLY A 115 18.19 -27.96 -25.03
N VAL A 116 18.09 -27.66 -23.73
CA VAL A 116 17.56 -28.54 -22.69
C VAL A 116 16.17 -28.04 -22.29
N GLU A 117 15.19 -28.93 -22.32
CA GLU A 117 13.84 -28.71 -21.78
C GLU A 117 13.94 -28.24 -20.32
N ASP A 118 13.23 -27.18 -19.96
CA ASP A 118 13.16 -26.69 -18.58
C ASP A 118 12.03 -27.45 -17.86
N PRO A 119 12.34 -28.40 -16.96
CA PRO A 119 11.33 -29.26 -16.35
C PRO A 119 10.29 -28.49 -15.54
N ILE A 120 10.63 -27.29 -15.06
CA ILE A 120 9.70 -26.42 -14.32
C ILE A 120 8.74 -25.75 -15.29
N ALA A 121 9.25 -25.23 -16.41
CA ALA A 121 8.42 -24.62 -17.45
C ALA A 121 7.43 -25.63 -18.03
N ASP A 122 7.89 -26.86 -18.29
CA ASP A 122 7.05 -27.95 -18.81
C ASP A 122 5.97 -28.34 -17.79
N ALA A 123 6.34 -28.53 -16.51
CA ALA A 123 5.37 -28.86 -15.47
C ALA A 123 4.28 -27.78 -15.30
N VAL A 124 4.64 -26.50 -15.45
CA VAL A 124 3.67 -25.38 -15.40
C VAL A 124 2.77 -25.39 -16.63
N TYR A 125 3.33 -25.63 -17.82
CA TYR A 125 2.56 -25.72 -19.06
C TYR A 125 1.56 -26.88 -19.01
N GLU A 126 2.02 -28.08 -18.67
CA GLU A 126 1.20 -29.29 -18.51
C GLU A 126 0.10 -29.11 -17.47
N ALA A 127 0.40 -28.44 -16.35
CA ALA A 127 -0.63 -28.12 -15.37
C ALA A 127 -1.71 -27.20 -15.97
N GLY A 128 -1.33 -26.23 -16.79
CA GLY A 128 -2.25 -25.34 -17.51
C GLY A 128 -3.13 -26.07 -18.52
N GLU A 129 -2.54 -26.94 -19.35
CA GLU A 129 -3.27 -27.79 -20.30
C GLU A 129 -4.26 -28.72 -19.59
N HIS A 130 -3.87 -29.32 -18.47
CA HIS A 130 -4.76 -30.15 -17.66
C HIS A 130 -5.98 -29.38 -17.12
N TRP A 131 -5.80 -28.11 -16.75
CA TRP A 131 -6.93 -27.26 -16.37
C TRP A 131 -7.83 -26.91 -17.56
N LEU A 132 -7.24 -26.70 -18.73
CA LEU A 132 -8.00 -26.45 -19.96
C LEU A 132 -8.80 -27.68 -20.38
N GLU A 133 -8.20 -28.88 -20.38
CA GLU A 133 -8.88 -30.15 -20.69
C GLU A 133 -10.13 -30.34 -19.82
N LYS A 134 -10.02 -30.08 -18.51
CA LYS A 134 -11.15 -30.16 -17.57
C LYS A 134 -12.24 -29.11 -17.82
N ALA A 135 -11.90 -27.98 -18.41
CA ALA A 135 -12.83 -26.89 -18.68
C ALA A 135 -13.58 -27.08 -20.02
N ILE A 136 -13.03 -27.84 -20.96
CA ILE A 136 -13.66 -28.13 -22.26
C ILE A 136 -14.77 -29.16 -22.06
N PRO A 137 -15.99 -28.92 -22.58
CA PRO A 137 -17.05 -29.93 -22.56
C PRO A 137 -16.63 -31.22 -23.27
N ALA A 138 -16.96 -32.38 -22.69
CA ALA A 138 -16.50 -33.69 -23.17
C ALA A 138 -16.87 -34.04 -24.63
N ASN A 139 -17.81 -33.30 -25.23
CA ASN A 139 -18.26 -33.45 -26.62
C ASN A 139 -17.74 -32.34 -27.54
N MET A 140 -16.71 -31.60 -27.13
CA MET A 140 -16.10 -30.53 -27.91
C MET A 140 -14.60 -30.76 -28.09
N LEU A 141 -14.07 -30.29 -29.21
CA LEU A 141 -12.65 -30.21 -29.50
C LEU A 141 -12.34 -28.77 -29.92
N LEU A 142 -11.22 -28.22 -29.47
CA LEU A 142 -10.73 -26.90 -29.87
C LEU A 142 -9.62 -27.07 -30.92
N PRO A 143 -9.93 -27.04 -32.22
CA PRO A 143 -8.92 -27.26 -33.25
C PRO A 143 -8.03 -26.02 -33.39
N ASN A 144 -6.71 -26.23 -33.38
CA ASN A 144 -5.70 -25.18 -33.62
C ASN A 144 -5.79 -23.98 -32.65
N ILE A 145 -6.21 -24.21 -31.41
CA ILE A 145 -6.21 -23.21 -30.34
C ILE A 145 -5.25 -23.71 -29.26
N GLU A 146 -4.25 -22.90 -28.93
CA GLU A 146 -3.30 -23.21 -27.86
C GLU A 146 -3.77 -22.64 -26.52
N LEU A 147 -3.24 -23.15 -25.39
CA LEU A 147 -3.53 -22.63 -24.06
C LEU A 147 -3.33 -21.12 -23.95
N ARG A 148 -2.31 -20.57 -24.60
CA ARG A 148 -2.05 -19.11 -24.62
C ARG A 148 -3.19 -18.32 -25.26
N ASP A 149 -3.81 -18.86 -26.31
CA ASP A 149 -4.91 -18.20 -27.02
C ASP A 149 -6.16 -18.18 -26.13
N VAL A 150 -6.40 -19.28 -25.42
CA VAL A 150 -7.49 -19.37 -24.43
C VAL A 150 -7.26 -18.36 -23.29
N ILE A 151 -6.04 -18.27 -22.76
CA ILE A 151 -5.69 -17.29 -21.72
C ILE A 151 -5.87 -15.87 -22.25
N ALA A 152 -5.38 -15.55 -23.45
CA ALA A 152 -5.50 -14.23 -24.04
C ALA A 152 -6.97 -13.82 -24.23
N ALA A 153 -7.79 -14.70 -24.81
CA ALA A 153 -9.23 -14.48 -24.97
C ALA A 153 -9.95 -14.34 -23.61
N GLY A 154 -9.55 -15.13 -22.61
CA GLY A 154 -10.05 -15.01 -21.24
C GLY A 154 -9.69 -13.67 -20.60
N VAL A 155 -8.44 -13.23 -20.74
CA VAL A 155 -7.97 -11.93 -20.25
C VAL A 155 -8.70 -10.78 -20.93
N GLU A 156 -8.81 -10.80 -22.26
CA GLU A 156 -9.56 -9.78 -23.02
C GLU A 156 -11.00 -9.66 -22.51
N LYS A 157 -11.66 -10.80 -22.28
CA LYS A 157 -13.03 -10.85 -21.74
C LYS A 157 -13.14 -10.31 -20.32
N LEU A 158 -12.12 -10.54 -19.47
CA LEU A 158 -12.12 -10.14 -18.06
C LEU A 158 -11.57 -8.73 -17.83
N LEU A 159 -10.84 -8.17 -18.79
CA LEU A 159 -10.18 -6.86 -18.68
C LEU A 159 -11.13 -5.72 -18.32
N PRO A 160 -12.39 -5.65 -18.81
CA PRO A 160 -13.34 -4.62 -18.39
C PRO A 160 -13.70 -4.64 -16.89
N ALA A 161 -13.49 -5.77 -16.21
CA ALA A 161 -13.68 -5.91 -14.77
C ALA A 161 -12.39 -5.69 -13.97
N ALA A 162 -11.25 -5.46 -14.63
CA ALA A 162 -9.98 -5.21 -13.97
C ALA A 162 -9.99 -3.88 -13.22
N ILE A 163 -9.19 -3.83 -12.14
CA ILE A 163 -9.02 -2.61 -11.35
C ILE A 163 -7.80 -1.88 -11.91
N PRO A 164 -7.95 -0.63 -12.38
CA PRO A 164 -6.82 0.13 -12.89
C PRO A 164 -5.86 0.48 -11.75
N LEU A 165 -4.56 0.44 -12.07
CA LEU A 165 -3.51 0.89 -11.18
C LEU A 165 -3.00 2.26 -11.65
N LEU A 166 -2.67 3.13 -10.71
CA LEU A 166 -1.94 4.36 -10.97
C LEU A 166 -0.54 4.01 -11.49
N ASP A 167 -0.16 4.63 -12.60
CA ASP A 167 1.17 4.52 -13.17
C ASP A 167 2.20 5.37 -12.39
N THR A 168 3.48 5.15 -12.70
CA THR A 168 4.61 5.77 -12.00
C THR A 168 4.57 7.29 -12.09
N GLU A 169 4.27 7.82 -13.28
CA GLU A 169 4.19 9.24 -13.57
C GLU A 169 3.07 9.91 -12.78
N THR A 170 1.90 9.28 -12.69
CA THR A 170 0.77 9.78 -11.89
C THR A 170 1.13 9.84 -10.41
N VAL A 171 1.73 8.77 -9.87
CA VAL A 171 2.19 8.75 -8.47
C VAL A 171 3.22 9.86 -8.21
N TYR A 172 4.20 10.02 -9.10
CA TYR A 172 5.21 11.08 -9.01
C TYR A 172 4.57 12.47 -8.99
N HIS A 173 3.68 12.77 -9.94
CA HIS A 173 3.06 14.08 -10.05
C HIS A 173 2.17 14.41 -8.85
N GLU A 174 1.47 13.42 -8.29
CA GLU A 174 0.67 13.61 -7.08
C GLU A 174 1.54 13.84 -5.84
N LEU A 175 2.64 13.10 -5.68
CA LEU A 175 3.60 13.35 -4.61
C LEU A 175 4.23 14.74 -4.74
N GLU A 176 4.70 15.13 -5.93
CA GLU A 176 5.27 16.46 -6.16
C GLU A 176 4.26 17.58 -5.86
N ALA A 177 3.02 17.43 -6.30
CA ALA A 177 1.96 18.39 -6.02
C ALA A 177 1.68 18.47 -4.51
N ALA A 178 1.54 17.34 -3.82
CA ALA A 178 1.31 17.30 -2.39
C ALA A 178 2.44 17.97 -1.60
N ILE A 179 3.69 17.74 -1.99
CA ILE A 179 4.86 18.36 -1.35
C ILE A 179 4.82 19.88 -1.57
N ARG A 180 4.68 20.31 -2.83
CA ARG A 180 4.67 21.74 -3.19
C ARG A 180 3.55 22.49 -2.47
N ASP A 181 2.38 21.88 -2.42
CA ASP A 181 1.15 22.50 -1.89
C ASP A 181 0.96 22.19 -0.39
N SER A 182 1.93 21.51 0.24
CA SER A 182 1.95 21.10 1.65
C SER A 182 0.64 20.41 2.08
N GLN A 183 0.20 19.45 1.26
CA GLN A 183 -1.02 18.68 1.52
C GLN A 183 -0.69 17.34 2.20
N PRO A 184 -1.54 16.86 3.12
CA PRO A 184 -1.42 15.52 3.69
C PRO A 184 -1.45 14.48 2.58
N TYR A 185 -0.40 13.67 2.47
CA TYR A 185 -0.33 12.67 1.42
C TYR A 185 0.60 11.51 1.77
N SER A 186 0.06 10.29 1.78
CA SER A 186 0.82 9.07 2.06
C SER A 186 0.75 8.08 0.89
N VAL A 187 1.91 7.58 0.47
CA VAL A 187 2.01 6.39 -0.39
C VAL A 187 2.56 5.26 0.47
N ILE A 188 1.72 4.27 0.74
CA ILE A 188 2.09 3.06 1.49
C ILE A 188 2.25 1.89 0.54
N ARG A 189 2.92 0.82 0.98
CA ARG A 189 3.12 -0.38 0.15
C ARG A 189 2.87 -1.62 1.00
N ILE A 190 2.09 -2.55 0.49
CA ILE A 190 1.88 -3.86 1.12
C ILE A 190 2.56 -4.94 0.28
N GLY A 191 3.42 -5.72 0.93
CA GLY A 191 4.06 -6.93 0.41
C GLY A 191 3.47 -8.19 1.06
N ASP A 192 4.21 -9.29 0.94
CA ASP A 192 3.91 -10.55 1.61
C ASP A 192 3.92 -10.41 3.14
N GLY A 193 4.87 -9.66 3.71
CA GLY A 193 4.92 -9.37 5.15
C GLY A 193 3.66 -8.68 5.67
N GLU A 194 3.24 -7.57 5.06
CA GLU A 194 2.04 -6.85 5.46
C GLU A 194 0.78 -7.70 5.25
N LEU A 195 0.70 -8.46 4.15
CA LEU A 195 -0.43 -9.35 3.89
C LEU A 195 -0.54 -10.49 4.90
N MET A 196 0.58 -11.10 5.27
CA MET A 196 0.62 -12.14 6.31
C MET A 196 0.28 -11.57 7.69
N ALA A 197 0.76 -10.36 8.01
CA ALA A 197 0.38 -9.67 9.23
C ALA A 197 -1.12 -9.34 9.26
N LEU A 198 -1.72 -8.92 8.13
CA LEU A 198 -3.15 -8.65 8.03
C LEU A 198 -4.00 -9.94 8.10
N ALA A 199 -3.46 -11.09 7.70
CA ALA A 199 -4.18 -12.36 7.63
C ALA A 199 -4.43 -13.03 9.00
N GLN A 200 -3.71 -12.59 10.05
CA GLN A 200 -3.75 -13.16 11.40
C GLN A 200 -5.18 -13.30 11.95
N ASP A 201 -5.58 -14.54 12.23
CA ASP A 201 -6.86 -14.98 12.81
C ASP A 201 -8.12 -14.54 12.04
N VAL A 202 -7.97 -14.09 10.79
CA VAL A 202 -9.08 -13.70 9.91
C VAL A 202 -9.07 -14.41 8.57
N VAL A 203 -7.89 -14.78 8.07
CA VAL A 203 -7.70 -15.64 6.89
C VAL A 203 -6.98 -16.92 7.29
N TYR A 204 -5.93 -16.79 8.11
CA TYR A 204 -5.16 -17.91 8.63
C TYR A 204 -5.00 -17.83 10.15
N PRO A 205 -4.97 -18.97 10.87
CA PRO A 205 -4.60 -18.99 12.29
C PRO A 205 -3.21 -18.38 12.53
N ALA A 206 -3.01 -17.66 13.64
CA ALA A 206 -1.73 -17.04 13.97
C ALA A 206 -0.55 -18.04 13.99
N ASP A 207 -0.76 -19.28 14.46
CA ASP A 207 0.27 -20.33 14.46
C ASP A 207 0.74 -20.70 13.05
N PHE A 208 -0.17 -20.68 12.07
CA PHE A 208 0.18 -20.87 10.66
C PHE A 208 1.01 -19.70 10.16
N ILE A 209 0.63 -18.46 10.49
CA ILE A 209 1.38 -17.25 10.12
C ILE A 209 2.80 -17.29 10.69
N LEU A 210 2.98 -17.69 11.96
CA LEU A 210 4.30 -17.81 12.59
C LEU A 210 5.20 -18.82 11.86
N LYS A 211 4.62 -19.93 11.40
CA LYS A 211 5.35 -20.98 10.68
C LYS A 211 5.72 -20.56 9.26
N GLU A 212 4.79 -19.96 8.53
CA GLU A 212 4.96 -19.64 7.10
C GLU A 212 5.66 -18.30 6.87
N ALA A 213 5.60 -17.38 7.84
CA ALA A 213 6.28 -16.09 7.77
C ALA A 213 7.15 -15.85 9.02
N PRO A 214 8.21 -16.67 9.24
CA PRO A 214 9.09 -16.56 10.40
C PRO A 214 9.89 -15.24 10.43
N PHE A 215 9.86 -14.48 9.33
CA PHE A 215 10.49 -13.17 9.20
C PHE A 215 9.66 -12.01 9.77
N LEU A 216 8.39 -12.22 10.14
CA LEU A 216 7.53 -11.14 10.66
C LEU A 216 8.11 -10.43 11.90
N PRO A 217 8.69 -11.13 12.90
CA PRO A 217 9.37 -10.48 14.02
C PRO A 217 10.46 -9.50 13.58
N TYR A 218 11.26 -9.89 12.58
CA TYR A 218 12.28 -9.02 11.99
C TYR A 218 11.65 -7.84 11.25
N ALA A 219 10.51 -8.05 10.57
CA ALA A 219 9.73 -7.00 9.92
C ALA A 219 8.94 -6.10 10.89
N GLY A 220 8.99 -6.37 12.20
CA GLY A 220 8.47 -5.51 13.25
C GLY A 220 7.12 -5.91 13.85
N VAL A 221 6.63 -7.11 13.57
CA VAL A 221 5.37 -7.66 14.12
C VAL A 221 5.64 -9.04 14.73
N ASN A 222 5.16 -9.30 15.94
CA ASN A 222 5.28 -10.60 16.59
C ASN A 222 3.90 -11.28 16.68
N PRO A 223 3.52 -12.16 15.72
CA PRO A 223 2.23 -12.82 15.78
C PRO A 223 2.07 -13.71 17.05
N PRO A 224 0.86 -13.83 17.61
CA PRO A 224 -0.32 -13.01 17.29
C PRO A 224 -0.15 -11.57 17.81
N ASP A 225 -0.32 -10.59 16.92
CA ASP A 225 -0.42 -9.17 17.25
C ASP A 225 -1.61 -8.57 16.52
N LEU A 226 -2.80 -8.77 17.10
CA LEU A 226 -4.05 -8.30 16.51
C LEU A 226 -4.18 -6.78 16.55
N SER A 227 -3.52 -6.12 17.51
CA SER A 227 -3.47 -4.65 17.55
C SER A 227 -2.67 -4.09 16.37
N ALA A 228 -1.51 -4.68 16.06
CA ALA A 228 -0.75 -4.35 14.87
C ALA A 228 -1.55 -4.62 13.59
N ARG A 229 -2.24 -5.77 13.51
CA ARG A 229 -3.10 -6.14 12.39
C ARG A 229 -4.18 -5.07 12.14
N ASP A 230 -4.91 -4.69 13.18
CA ASP A 230 -6.03 -3.73 13.06
C ASP A 230 -5.53 -2.31 12.76
N LEU A 231 -4.35 -1.95 13.30
CA LEU A 231 -3.69 -0.69 12.97
C LEU A 231 -3.22 -0.65 11.51
N LEU A 232 -2.65 -1.75 11.00
CA LEU A 232 -2.25 -1.90 9.61
C LEU A 232 -3.47 -1.86 8.68
N ALA A 233 -4.57 -2.51 9.04
CA ALA A 233 -5.82 -2.48 8.27
C ALA A 233 -6.36 -1.04 8.13
N ARG A 234 -6.32 -0.26 9.22
CA ARG A 234 -6.68 1.17 9.18
C ARG A 234 -5.77 2.00 8.30
N ALA A 235 -4.46 1.74 8.31
CA ALA A 235 -3.53 2.41 7.40
C ALA A 235 -3.86 2.10 5.93
N VAL A 236 -4.11 0.82 5.62
CA VAL A 236 -4.50 0.38 4.26
C VAL A 236 -5.82 1.01 3.79
N SER A 237 -6.82 1.10 4.66
CA SER A 237 -8.12 1.67 4.28
C SER A 237 -8.11 3.19 4.09
N SER A 238 -7.10 3.89 4.62
CA SER A 238 -7.13 5.35 4.78
C SER A 238 -6.00 6.09 4.05
N ALA A 239 -4.96 5.39 3.62
CA ALA A 239 -3.86 5.99 2.88
C ALA A 239 -4.32 6.54 1.50
N ASN A 240 -3.66 7.61 1.04
CA ASN A 240 -3.98 8.23 -0.25
C ASN A 240 -3.71 7.31 -1.45
N ILE A 241 -2.63 6.52 -1.40
CA ILE A 241 -2.28 5.49 -2.39
C ILE A 241 -1.77 4.25 -1.65
N VAL A 242 -2.23 3.07 -2.10
CA VAL A 242 -1.78 1.76 -1.63
C VAL A 242 -1.08 1.01 -2.75
N GLY A 243 0.22 0.78 -2.60
CA GLY A 243 0.99 -0.11 -3.47
C GLY A 243 0.67 -1.57 -3.14
N VAL A 244 0.21 -2.35 -4.11
CA VAL A 244 -0.16 -3.77 -3.96
C VAL A 244 0.73 -4.66 -4.82
N PRO A 245 0.97 -5.92 -4.42
CA PRO A 245 1.84 -6.79 -5.19
C PRO A 245 1.14 -7.23 -6.48
N LEU A 246 1.91 -7.30 -7.58
CA LEU A 246 1.42 -7.80 -8.87
C LEU A 246 1.69 -9.30 -9.07
N SER A 247 2.61 -9.86 -8.27
CA SER A 247 2.92 -11.29 -8.28
C SER A 247 1.69 -12.15 -7.99
N ARG A 248 1.55 -13.24 -8.74
CA ARG A 248 0.47 -14.24 -8.60
C ARG A 248 0.85 -15.40 -7.67
N ARG A 249 2.01 -15.35 -7.01
CA ARG A 249 2.43 -16.34 -6.00
C ARG A 249 1.54 -16.26 -4.74
N ASN A 250 1.45 -17.36 -3.99
CA ASN A 250 0.43 -17.60 -2.94
C ASN A 250 0.21 -16.44 -1.96
N TYR A 251 1.28 -15.85 -1.41
CA TYR A 251 1.18 -14.83 -0.36
C TYR A 251 1.16 -13.37 -0.90
N PHE A 252 0.88 -13.20 -2.19
CA PHE A 252 0.76 -11.89 -2.85
C PHE A 252 -0.69 -11.64 -3.32
N GLN A 253 -0.96 -11.50 -4.63
CA GLN A 253 -2.33 -11.24 -5.11
C GLN A 253 -3.39 -12.26 -4.63
N PRO A 254 -3.12 -13.58 -4.59
CA PRO A 254 -4.10 -14.54 -4.09
C PRO A 254 -4.50 -14.28 -2.63
N LEU A 255 -3.58 -13.77 -1.80
CA LEU A 255 -3.83 -13.43 -0.40
C LEU A 255 -4.43 -12.02 -0.22
N LEU A 256 -4.12 -11.08 -1.11
CA LEU A 256 -4.60 -9.70 -1.08
C LEU A 256 -6.12 -9.60 -0.91
N TYR A 257 -6.89 -10.23 -1.79
CA TYR A 257 -8.36 -10.07 -1.78
C TYR A 257 -9.05 -10.73 -0.57
N PRO A 258 -8.69 -11.97 -0.15
CA PRO A 258 -9.17 -12.53 1.11
C PRO A 258 -8.91 -11.61 2.31
N VAL A 259 -7.70 -11.06 2.41
CA VAL A 259 -7.32 -10.14 3.47
C VAL A 259 -8.17 -8.87 3.46
N LEU A 260 -8.27 -8.17 2.33
CA LEU A 260 -9.06 -6.95 2.24
C LEU A 260 -10.53 -7.20 2.60
N ARG A 261 -11.12 -8.29 2.11
CA ARG A 261 -12.51 -8.67 2.44
C ARG A 261 -12.69 -8.94 3.92
N ALA A 262 -11.76 -9.65 4.55
CA ALA A 262 -11.86 -9.98 5.97
C ALA A 262 -11.84 -8.74 6.88
N HIS A 263 -11.18 -7.67 6.43
CA HIS A 263 -11.16 -6.36 7.10
C HIS A 263 -12.25 -5.39 6.64
N GLY A 264 -13.16 -5.82 5.75
CA GLY A 264 -14.21 -4.96 5.22
C GLY A 264 -13.70 -3.84 4.29
N ILE A 265 -12.49 -3.97 3.76
CA ILE A 265 -11.87 -2.98 2.86
C ILE A 265 -12.30 -3.30 1.42
N SER A 266 -13.03 -2.38 0.81
CA SER A 266 -13.40 -2.50 -0.61
C SER A 266 -12.23 -2.09 -1.50
N VAL A 267 -11.68 -3.05 -2.24
CA VAL A 267 -10.56 -2.79 -3.18
C VAL A 267 -10.91 -1.72 -4.23
N HIS A 268 -12.18 -1.60 -4.61
CA HIS A 268 -12.64 -0.58 -5.58
C HIS A 268 -12.67 0.84 -5.02
N GLN A 269 -12.59 1.00 -3.70
CA GLN A 269 -12.51 2.31 -3.04
C GLN A 269 -11.06 2.74 -2.80
N LEU A 270 -10.10 1.83 -2.98
CA LEU A 270 -8.68 2.12 -2.84
C LEU A 270 -8.13 2.71 -4.14
N ARG A 271 -7.17 3.62 -3.98
CA ARG A 271 -6.32 4.08 -5.09
C ARG A 271 -5.06 3.25 -5.10
N LEU A 272 -4.95 2.37 -6.09
CA LEU A 272 -3.93 1.32 -6.10
C LEU A 272 -2.77 1.67 -7.04
N THR A 273 -1.56 1.25 -6.68
CA THR A 273 -0.37 1.21 -7.55
C THR A 273 0.42 -0.07 -7.29
N SER A 274 1.61 -0.25 -7.88
CA SER A 274 2.49 -1.38 -7.56
C SER A 274 3.12 -1.24 -6.17
N SER A 275 3.25 -2.33 -5.41
CA SER A 275 4.04 -2.33 -4.16
C SER A 275 5.54 -2.12 -4.37
N THR A 276 6.00 -2.13 -5.62
CA THR A 276 7.36 -1.77 -6.04
C THR A 276 7.48 -0.35 -6.59
N ILE A 277 6.48 0.52 -6.37
CA ILE A 277 6.42 1.88 -6.91
C ILE A 277 7.66 2.74 -6.61
N ASN A 278 8.30 2.54 -5.46
CA ASN A 278 9.57 3.18 -5.13
C ASN A 278 10.66 2.83 -6.17
N TYR A 279 10.78 1.55 -6.54
CA TYR A 279 11.70 1.08 -7.58
C TYR A 279 11.31 1.60 -8.96
N SER A 280 10.01 1.63 -9.28
CA SER A 280 9.54 2.20 -10.54
C SER A 280 9.86 3.69 -10.66
N LEU A 281 9.71 4.47 -9.58
CA LEU A 281 10.12 5.88 -9.54
C LEU A 281 11.61 6.03 -9.84
N PHE A 282 12.46 5.15 -9.29
CA PHE A 282 13.89 5.16 -9.59
C PHE A 282 14.18 4.79 -11.05
N GLN A 283 13.62 3.67 -11.53
CA GLN A 283 13.84 3.16 -12.88
C GLN A 283 13.37 4.13 -13.97
N SER A 284 12.29 4.87 -13.72
CA SER A 284 11.79 5.92 -14.61
C SER A 284 12.54 7.25 -14.47
N GLY A 285 13.58 7.35 -13.63
CA GLY A 285 14.34 8.59 -13.41
C GLY A 285 13.56 9.68 -12.65
N LEU A 286 12.46 9.31 -11.99
CA LEU A 286 11.54 10.22 -11.30
C LEU A 286 11.83 10.33 -9.80
N LEU A 287 12.58 9.39 -9.23
CA LEU A 287 12.95 9.44 -7.81
C LEU A 287 13.90 10.61 -7.49
N GLU A 288 14.95 10.83 -8.26
CA GLU A 288 15.89 11.91 -7.95
C GLU A 288 15.23 13.30 -8.00
N PRO A 289 14.45 13.65 -9.04
CA PRO A 289 13.69 14.90 -9.04
C PRO A 289 12.73 15.03 -7.85
N LEU A 290 12.14 13.92 -7.40
CA LEU A 290 11.26 13.88 -6.22
C LEU A 290 12.02 14.14 -4.91
N LEU A 291 13.32 13.86 -4.84
CA LEU A 291 14.12 14.06 -3.62
C LEU A 291 14.90 15.38 -3.64
N ARG A 292 15.37 15.80 -4.82
CA ARG A 292 16.34 16.90 -4.97
C ARG A 292 15.73 18.23 -4.50
N GLY A 293 16.49 18.95 -3.67
CA GLY A 293 16.10 20.25 -3.12
C GLY A 293 15.03 20.22 -2.02
N LYS A 294 14.59 19.04 -1.58
CA LYS A 294 13.61 18.88 -0.49
C LYS A 294 14.29 18.52 0.83
N ARG A 295 13.74 18.99 1.94
CA ARG A 295 14.16 18.61 3.30
C ARG A 295 13.62 17.21 3.61
N LEU A 296 14.49 16.22 3.59
CA LEU A 296 14.13 14.82 3.79
C LEU A 296 14.21 14.45 5.28
N LEU A 297 13.13 13.88 5.81
CA LEU A 297 13.14 13.16 7.08
C LEU A 297 13.29 11.67 6.79
N LEU A 298 14.33 11.03 7.33
CA LEU A 298 14.55 9.60 7.14
C LEU A 298 14.16 8.84 8.40
N ILE A 299 13.30 7.82 8.28
CA ILE A 299 12.80 7.05 9.41
C ILE A 299 13.04 5.56 9.18
N GLY A 300 13.88 4.93 10.01
CA GLY A 300 14.20 3.51 9.84
C GLY A 300 15.61 3.13 10.29
N ASN A 301 15.85 1.83 10.45
CA ASN A 301 17.12 1.31 10.97
C ASN A 301 18.30 1.53 10.00
N THR A 302 18.03 1.49 8.70
CA THR A 302 19.04 1.75 7.64
C THR A 302 19.23 3.25 7.38
N CYS A 303 18.33 4.11 7.89
CA CYS A 303 18.32 5.53 7.59
C CYS A 303 19.57 6.32 8.04
N PRO A 304 20.28 5.99 9.14
CA PRO A 304 21.55 6.61 9.45
C PRO A 304 22.60 6.43 8.34
N SER A 305 22.70 5.22 7.78
CA SER A 305 23.61 4.92 6.67
C SER A 305 23.13 5.56 5.36
N LEU A 306 21.81 5.53 5.11
CA LEU A 306 21.22 6.19 3.95
C LEU A 306 21.49 7.70 3.98
N ALA A 307 21.41 8.34 5.14
CA ALA A 307 21.71 9.76 5.29
C ALA A 307 23.14 10.10 4.87
N ASN A 308 24.11 9.26 5.23
CA ASN A 308 25.51 9.46 4.82
C ASN A 308 25.66 9.42 3.29
N VAL A 309 25.00 8.47 2.62
CA VAL A 309 25.00 8.37 1.16
C VAL A 309 24.33 9.60 0.53
N LEU A 310 23.14 9.97 1.00
CA LEU A 310 22.38 11.11 0.49
C LEU A 310 23.12 12.45 0.68
N HIS A 311 23.76 12.65 1.83
CA HIS A 311 24.60 13.83 2.06
C HIS A 311 25.80 13.89 1.10
N GLY A 312 26.48 12.75 0.88
CA GLY A 312 27.59 12.67 -0.06
C GLY A 312 27.20 13.02 -1.50
N LEU A 313 25.92 12.83 -1.84
CA LEU A 313 25.32 13.17 -3.12
C LEU A 313 24.61 14.53 -3.13
N GLY A 314 24.73 15.33 -2.07
CA GLY A 314 24.17 16.70 -2.03
C GLY A 314 22.67 16.82 -1.74
N TYR A 315 22.00 15.74 -1.34
CA TYR A 315 20.61 15.80 -0.87
C TYR A 315 20.51 16.41 0.53
N ILE A 316 19.38 17.05 0.85
CA ILE A 316 19.16 17.71 2.13
C ILE A 316 18.44 16.74 3.08
N VAL A 317 19.17 16.18 4.06
CA VAL A 317 18.55 15.40 5.15
C VAL A 317 18.35 16.32 6.36
N SER A 318 17.10 16.61 6.69
CA SER A 318 16.75 17.51 7.80
C SER A 318 16.57 16.80 9.14
N GLY A 319 16.47 15.47 9.14
CA GLY A 319 16.38 14.67 10.35
C GLY A 319 16.48 13.18 10.08
N ILE A 320 16.84 12.43 11.11
CA ILE A 320 16.91 10.96 11.10
C ILE A 320 16.24 10.45 12.38
N ILE A 321 15.30 9.52 12.24
CA ILE A 321 14.65 8.84 13.36
C ILE A 321 15.00 7.35 13.27
N ALA A 322 15.85 6.90 14.18
CA ALA A 322 16.33 5.53 14.27
C ALA A 322 16.73 5.19 15.72
N PRO A 323 16.63 3.92 16.15
CA PRO A 323 16.04 2.80 15.42
C PRO A 323 14.51 2.86 15.39
N VAL A 324 13.89 1.98 14.60
CA VAL A 324 12.47 1.62 14.69
C VAL A 324 12.40 0.11 14.95
N ARG A 325 11.97 -0.29 16.14
CA ARG A 325 11.97 -1.67 16.63
C ARG A 325 10.56 -2.28 16.61
N GLY A 326 9.89 -2.17 15.47
CA GLY A 326 8.55 -2.70 15.29
C GLY A 326 7.42 -1.76 15.71
N ILE A 327 6.21 -2.32 15.79
CA ILE A 327 4.96 -1.57 16.01
C ILE A 327 4.95 -0.79 17.33
N ALA A 328 5.60 -1.33 18.37
CA ALA A 328 5.65 -0.69 19.69
C ALA A 328 6.34 0.69 19.68
N ASP A 329 7.22 0.94 18.71
CA ASP A 329 7.97 2.19 18.59
C ASP A 329 7.19 3.31 17.88
N ILE A 330 6.02 3.02 17.29
CA ILE A 330 5.32 3.98 16.42
C ILE A 330 4.98 5.26 17.18
N GLU A 331 4.50 5.20 18.43
CA GLU A 331 4.14 6.42 19.18
C GLU A 331 5.36 7.32 19.42
N ARG A 332 6.51 6.72 19.75
CA ARG A 332 7.78 7.45 19.92
C ARG A 332 8.20 8.08 18.59
N VAL A 333 8.18 7.32 17.50
CA VAL A 333 8.52 7.79 16.15
C VAL A 333 7.63 8.96 15.74
N MET A 334 6.32 8.88 15.98
CA MET A 334 5.38 9.96 15.67
C MET A 334 5.61 11.21 16.54
N ALA A 335 5.99 11.05 17.81
CA ALA A 335 6.36 12.16 18.68
C ALA A 335 7.63 12.89 18.17
N GLU A 336 8.67 12.15 17.79
CA GLU A 336 9.89 12.71 17.20
C GLU A 336 9.61 13.37 15.84
N THR A 337 8.78 12.74 15.01
CA THR A 337 8.40 13.28 13.69
C THR A 337 7.67 14.62 13.79
N ARG A 338 6.84 14.80 14.83
CA ARG A 338 6.13 16.07 15.09
C ARG A 338 7.08 17.23 15.39
N ALA A 339 8.24 16.95 15.98
CA ALA A 339 9.25 17.96 16.28
C ALA A 339 10.12 18.32 15.05
N ALA A 340 10.13 17.47 14.01
CA ALA A 340 10.97 17.65 12.84
C ALA A 340 10.37 18.60 11.78
N GLN A 341 11.24 19.34 11.10
CA GLN A 341 10.89 20.18 9.95
C GLN A 341 11.37 19.48 8.67
N PHE A 342 10.44 19.15 7.78
CA PHE A 342 10.71 18.38 6.55
C PHE A 342 9.59 18.60 5.53
N ASP A 343 9.91 18.35 4.26
CA ASP A 343 8.98 18.43 3.14
C ASP A 343 8.47 17.03 2.74
N LEU A 344 9.34 16.01 2.86
CA LEU A 344 9.04 14.61 2.55
C LEU A 344 9.68 13.69 3.59
N ALA A 345 8.89 12.75 4.14
CA ALA A 345 9.41 11.66 4.94
C ALA A 345 9.62 10.39 4.08
N LEU A 346 10.81 9.80 4.17
CA LEU A 346 11.12 8.48 3.61
C LEU A 346 11.16 7.46 4.74
N VAL A 347 10.26 6.49 4.72
CA VAL A 347 10.06 5.54 5.82
C VAL A 347 10.51 4.14 5.42
N ALA A 348 11.56 3.61 6.03
CA ALA A 348 12.16 2.31 5.75
C ALA A 348 12.27 1.47 7.05
N ALA A 349 11.13 0.97 7.51
CA ALA A 349 10.99 0.39 8.86
C ALA A 349 10.20 -0.93 8.90
N GLY A 350 10.20 -1.73 7.83
CA GLY A 350 9.38 -2.94 7.73
C GLY A 350 7.88 -2.64 7.78
N ILE A 351 7.08 -3.51 8.40
CA ILE A 351 5.62 -3.34 8.52
C ILE A 351 5.23 -2.01 9.21
N PRO A 352 5.92 -1.54 10.27
CA PRO A 352 5.69 -0.21 10.81
C PRO A 352 5.74 0.93 9.79
N ALA A 353 6.48 0.79 8.69
CA ALA A 353 6.62 1.85 7.70
C ALA A 353 5.27 2.26 7.09
N THR A 354 4.41 1.28 6.80
CA THR A 354 3.06 1.52 6.29
C THR A 354 2.24 2.37 7.26
N VAL A 355 2.25 2.03 8.55
CA VAL A 355 1.49 2.76 9.57
C VAL A 355 2.07 4.15 9.80
N ILE A 356 3.39 4.27 9.92
CA ILE A 356 4.08 5.55 10.14
C ILE A 356 3.81 6.49 8.96
N ALA A 357 3.96 6.04 7.72
CA ALA A 357 3.73 6.87 6.54
C ALA A 357 2.27 7.38 6.48
N TRP A 358 1.30 6.52 6.75
CA TRP A 358 -0.10 6.94 6.84
C TRP A 358 -0.33 7.97 7.96
N ARG A 359 0.17 7.71 9.18
CA ARG A 359 -0.02 8.62 10.33
C ARG A 359 0.65 9.97 10.14
N ILE A 360 1.77 10.05 9.41
CA ILE A 360 2.40 11.33 9.08
C ILE A 360 1.47 12.20 8.24
N ALA A 361 0.79 11.62 7.25
CA ALA A 361 -0.20 12.35 6.47
C ALA A 361 -1.41 12.72 7.33
N GLU A 362 -2.02 11.74 8.00
CA GLU A 362 -3.27 11.91 8.75
C GLU A 362 -3.13 12.87 9.94
N GLU A 363 -2.07 12.71 10.76
CA GLU A 363 -1.94 13.45 12.01
C GLU A 363 -1.16 14.75 11.89
N LEU A 364 -0.22 14.83 10.94
CA LEU A 364 0.72 15.94 10.85
C LEU A 364 0.50 16.82 9.61
N GLY A 365 -0.37 16.41 8.68
CA GLY A 365 -0.63 17.19 7.48
C GLY A 365 0.53 17.16 6.47
N LYS A 366 1.39 16.13 6.51
CA LYS A 366 2.66 16.09 5.76
C LYS A 366 2.71 14.97 4.72
N VAL A 367 3.74 15.00 3.88
CA VAL A 367 3.95 13.97 2.85
C VAL A 367 4.89 12.88 3.35
N ALA A 368 4.50 11.62 3.13
CA ALA A 368 5.30 10.45 3.45
C ALA A 368 5.24 9.38 2.35
N LEU A 369 6.40 8.78 2.09
CA LEU A 369 6.56 7.66 1.18
C LEU A 369 7.15 6.47 1.96
N ASP A 370 6.43 5.35 1.94
CA ASP A 370 6.99 4.06 2.36
C ASP A 370 8.11 3.68 1.38
N PHE A 371 9.34 3.75 1.86
CA PHE A 371 10.56 3.61 1.07
C PHE A 371 11.14 2.19 1.11
N GLY A 372 10.76 1.40 2.13
CA GLY A 372 11.12 -0.01 2.27
C GLY A 372 12.59 -0.34 2.06
N HIS A 373 12.84 -1.50 1.46
CA HIS A 373 14.18 -2.05 1.18
C HIS A 373 14.98 -1.28 0.12
N MET A 374 14.41 -0.26 -0.53
CA MET A 374 15.21 0.62 -1.39
C MET A 374 16.30 1.35 -0.59
N ALA A 375 16.04 1.66 0.69
CA ALA A 375 17.07 2.21 1.57
C ALA A 375 18.29 1.28 1.65
N ASP A 376 18.07 -0.03 1.82
CA ASP A 376 19.14 -1.04 1.86
C ASP A 376 19.87 -1.15 0.52
N ALA A 377 19.13 -1.14 -0.59
CA ALA A 377 19.70 -1.23 -1.93
C ALA A 377 20.60 -0.03 -2.26
N ILE A 378 20.21 1.18 -1.85
CA ILE A 378 21.03 2.39 -2.01
C ILE A 378 22.30 2.30 -1.14
N VAL A 379 22.16 1.94 0.13
CA VAL A 379 23.29 1.83 1.07
C VAL A 379 24.30 0.77 0.61
N LYS A 380 23.83 -0.34 0.04
CA LYS A 380 24.68 -1.41 -0.50
C LYS A 380 25.26 -1.10 -1.89
N GLY A 381 24.92 0.05 -2.49
CA GLY A 381 25.38 0.43 -3.84
C GLY A 381 24.74 -0.36 -4.98
N GLN A 382 23.67 -1.12 -4.70
CA GLN A 382 22.88 -1.85 -5.71
C GLN A 382 22.00 -0.91 -6.53
N ILE A 383 21.61 0.21 -5.92
CA ILE A 383 20.96 1.36 -6.56
C ILE A 383 21.87 2.55 -6.38
N GLN A 384 22.22 3.20 -7.49
CA GLN A 384 23.06 4.39 -7.49
C GLN A 384 22.21 5.60 -7.86
N LEU A 385 22.11 6.55 -6.94
CA LEU A 385 21.51 7.85 -7.21
C LEU A 385 22.59 8.79 -7.77
N SER A 386 22.19 9.67 -8.68
CA SER A 386 23.07 10.70 -9.22
C SER A 386 23.18 11.89 -8.27
N PRO A 387 24.31 12.64 -8.31
CA PRO A 387 24.51 13.89 -7.57
C PRO A 387 23.47 14.98 -7.88
#